data_AF-A0A5T2E1N8-F1
#
_entry.id   AF-A0A5T2E1N8-F1
#
_cell.length_a   1.000
_cell.length_b   1.000
_cell.length_c   1.000
_cell.angle_alpha   90.00
_cell.angle_beta   90.00
_cell.angle_gamma   90.00
#
_symmetry.space_group_name_H-M   'P 1'
#
loop_
_entity.id
_entity.type
_entity.pdbx_description
1 polymer ?
#
loop_
_entity_poly.entity_id
_entity_poly.type
_entity_poly.pdbx_seq_one_letter_code
_entity_poly.pdbx_strand_id
1 'polypeptide(L)'
;MSNIKGPLISSQRYLDKAKVNDRAARFKRFIVSVYPIVLRGQQYTILMDGHHNYAAAKLAGIEPDYRPITKKVQRILGEMSWRERGKDISELEAARQRIAELEARAVNLPKRSVGEVMHLSGFSRDYAEGWCAGNDNAMHEIRAAGIKVKGE
;
A
#
# COMPACT_ATOMS: atom_id res chain seq x y z
N MET A 1 -10.00 -1.84 -10.09
CA MET A 1 -9.81 -1.86 -8.62
C MET A 1 -11.07 -1.29 -8.00
N SER A 2 -11.74 -2.02 -7.11
CA SER A 2 -12.95 -1.51 -6.45
C SER A 2 -12.60 -0.30 -5.58
N ASN A 3 -13.32 0.81 -5.74
CA ASN A 3 -13.14 2.00 -4.89
C ASN A 3 -13.67 1.78 -3.46
N ILE A 4 -14.40 0.68 -3.23
CA ILE A 4 -14.79 0.18 -1.91
C ILE A 4 -13.67 -0.70 -1.36
N LYS A 5 -13.19 -0.37 -0.15
CA LYS A 5 -12.29 -1.17 0.68
C LYS A 5 -12.90 -1.37 2.07
N GLY A 6 -13.33 -2.60 2.39
CA GLY A 6 -13.99 -2.92 3.67
C GLY A 6 -15.45 -2.47 3.77
N PRO A 7 -16.07 -2.51 4.97
CA PRO A 7 -17.46 -2.13 5.15
C PRO A 7 -17.72 -0.67 4.81
N LEU A 8 -18.82 -0.40 4.10
CA LEU A 8 -19.24 0.95 3.71
C LEU A 8 -20.09 1.60 4.82
N ILE A 9 -19.68 2.79 5.25
CA ILE A 9 -20.35 3.59 6.27
C ILE A 9 -20.90 4.86 5.65
N SER A 10 -22.19 5.11 5.85
CA SER A 10 -22.84 6.40 5.57
C SER A 10 -22.93 7.20 6.86
N SER A 11 -22.32 8.40 6.91
CA SER A 11 -22.40 9.28 8.07
C SER A 11 -23.73 10.05 8.15
N GLN A 12 -24.46 10.13 7.04
CA GLN A 12 -25.74 10.81 6.93
C GLN A 12 -26.85 10.05 7.68
N ARG A 13 -27.39 10.65 8.75
CA ARG A 13 -28.52 10.09 9.53
C ARG A 13 -29.89 10.40 8.94
N TYR A 14 -30.04 11.55 8.30
CA TYR A 14 -31.30 11.99 7.70
C TYR A 14 -31.27 11.85 6.18
N LEU A 15 -32.28 11.14 5.65
CA LEU A 15 -32.54 11.00 4.22
C LEU A 15 -33.97 11.45 3.93
N ASP A 16 -34.10 12.31 2.92
CA ASP A 16 -35.39 12.79 2.44
C ASP A 16 -36.01 11.70 1.56
N LYS A 17 -37.06 11.06 2.08
CA LYS A 17 -37.71 9.91 1.43
C LYS A 17 -38.30 10.26 0.07
N ALA A 18 -38.85 11.47 -0.09
CA ALA A 18 -39.43 11.90 -1.36
C ALA A 18 -38.34 11.99 -2.44
N LYS A 19 -37.20 12.60 -2.12
CA LYS A 19 -36.05 12.66 -3.03
C LYS A 19 -35.46 11.29 -3.35
N VAL A 20 -35.39 10.41 -2.37
CA VAL A 20 -34.88 9.05 -2.58
C VAL A 20 -35.80 8.27 -3.51
N ASN A 21 -37.12 8.31 -3.28
CA ASN A 21 -38.09 7.61 -4.12
C ASN A 21 -38.15 8.16 -5.55
N ASP A 22 -38.15 9.49 -5.72
CA ASP A 22 -38.08 10.13 -7.04
C ASP A 22 -36.83 9.66 -7.82
N ARG A 23 -35.66 9.68 -7.17
CA ARG A 23 -34.41 9.23 -7.79
C ARG A 23 -34.42 7.75 -8.11
N ALA A 24 -34.97 6.91 -7.22
CA ALA A 24 -35.05 5.47 -7.44
C ALA A 24 -35.92 5.12 -8.65
N ALA A 25 -37.01 5.87 -8.88
CA ALA A 25 -37.89 5.68 -10.02
C ALA A 25 -37.29 6.25 -11.33
N ARG A 26 -36.63 7.41 -11.26
CA ARG A 26 -36.21 8.16 -12.46
C ARG A 26 -34.80 7.80 -12.95
N PHE A 27 -33.88 7.49 -12.04
CA PHE A 27 -32.46 7.35 -12.40
C PHE A 27 -32.10 5.90 -12.69
N LYS A 28 -31.32 5.70 -13.76
CA LYS A 28 -30.75 4.41 -14.15
C LYS A 28 -29.30 4.22 -13.68
N ARG A 29 -28.63 5.31 -13.29
CA ARG A 29 -27.23 5.32 -12.84
C ARG A 29 -27.10 6.20 -11.61
N PHE A 30 -26.51 5.64 -10.55
CA PHE A 30 -26.32 6.32 -9.28
C PHE A 30 -24.83 6.50 -9.03
N ILE A 31 -24.36 7.73 -9.01
CA ILE A 31 -22.95 8.04 -8.73
C ILE A 31 -22.83 8.46 -7.27
N VAL A 32 -21.84 7.89 -6.60
CA VAL A 32 -21.54 8.17 -5.19
C VAL A 32 -20.04 8.34 -5.00
N SER A 33 -19.65 9.28 -4.13
CA SER A 33 -18.23 9.52 -3.84
C SER A 33 -17.84 8.84 -2.55
N VAL A 34 -16.76 8.07 -2.57
CA VAL A 34 -16.29 7.30 -1.42
C VAL A 34 -14.82 7.59 -1.10
N TYR A 35 -14.48 7.43 0.17
CA TYR A 35 -13.11 7.54 0.65
C TYR A 35 -12.78 6.36 1.58
N PRO A 36 -11.77 5.55 1.24
CA PRO A 36 -11.33 4.46 2.09
C PRO A 36 -10.48 5.01 3.25
N ILE A 37 -10.72 4.52 4.47
CA ILE A 37 -10.03 4.98 5.69
C ILE A 37 -9.79 3.82 6.67
N VAL A 38 -8.70 3.88 7.42
CA VAL A 38 -8.46 2.98 8.55
C VAL A 38 -8.82 3.67 9.85
N LEU A 39 -9.81 3.13 10.57
CA LEU A 39 -10.22 3.58 11.89
C LEU A 39 -9.92 2.49 12.90
N ARG A 40 -9.11 2.82 13.93
CA ARG A 40 -8.73 1.88 15.01
C ARG A 40 -8.16 0.55 14.50
N GLY A 41 -7.38 0.59 13.42
CA GLY A 41 -6.77 -0.59 12.80
C GLY A 41 -7.70 -1.39 11.89
N GLN A 42 -8.99 -1.04 11.80
CA GLN A 42 -9.95 -1.69 10.92
C GLN A 42 -10.20 -0.86 9.65
N GLN A 43 -10.25 -1.55 8.53
CA GLN A 43 -10.49 -1.00 7.20
C GLN A 43 -11.96 -0.69 6.97
N TYR A 44 -12.28 0.54 6.56
CA TYR A 44 -13.63 0.99 6.20
C TYR A 44 -13.63 1.82 4.91
N THR A 45 -14.80 1.95 4.31
CA THR A 45 -15.07 2.96 3.28
C THR A 45 -16.12 3.91 3.78
N ILE A 46 -15.86 5.21 3.74
CA ILE A 46 -16.84 6.23 4.09
C ILE A 46 -17.49 6.75 2.81
N LEU A 47 -18.81 6.82 2.82
CA LEU A 47 -19.57 7.54 1.83
C LEU A 47 -19.42 9.04 2.10
N MET A 48 -18.72 9.74 1.20
CA MET A 48 -18.40 11.15 1.36
C MET A 48 -19.50 12.04 0.78
N ASP A 49 -20.07 11.63 -0.35
CA ASP A 49 -21.16 12.35 -1.01
C ASP A 49 -22.05 11.41 -1.83
N GLY A 50 -23.30 11.83 -2.09
CA GLY A 50 -24.29 11.06 -2.82
C GLY A 50 -25.18 10.16 -1.94
N HIS A 51 -25.37 10.50 -0.67
CA HIS A 51 -26.15 9.71 0.30
C HIS A 51 -27.57 9.33 -0.17
N HIS A 52 -28.33 10.28 -0.73
CA HIS A 52 -29.67 9.96 -1.29
C HIS A 52 -29.58 9.12 -2.57
N ASN A 53 -28.52 9.27 -3.37
CA ASN A 53 -28.29 8.40 -4.54
C ASN A 53 -27.96 6.97 -4.10
N TYR A 54 -27.14 6.82 -3.05
CA TYR A 54 -26.82 5.52 -2.48
C TYR A 54 -28.08 4.82 -1.96
N ALA A 55 -28.92 5.54 -1.21
CA ALA A 55 -30.19 5.02 -0.73
C ALA A 55 -31.14 4.67 -1.89
N ALA A 56 -31.25 5.53 -2.90
CA ALA A 56 -32.09 5.30 -4.07
C ALA A 56 -31.61 4.08 -4.89
N ALA A 57 -30.30 3.93 -5.08
CA ALA A 57 -29.69 2.77 -5.71
C ALA A 57 -30.04 1.48 -4.98
N LYS A 58 -29.95 1.48 -3.64
CA LYS A 58 -30.34 0.34 -2.81
C LYS A 58 -31.83 0.01 -2.94
N LEU A 59 -32.71 1.00 -2.95
CA LEU A 59 -34.15 0.78 -3.18
C LEU A 59 -34.45 0.25 -4.58
N ALA A 60 -33.74 0.74 -5.60
CA ALA A 60 -33.89 0.29 -6.98
C ALA A 60 -33.20 -1.05 -7.27
N GLY A 61 -32.44 -1.61 -6.31
CA GLY A 61 -31.66 -2.84 -6.51
C GLY A 61 -30.48 -2.70 -7.49
N ILE A 62 -30.02 -1.47 -7.74
CA ILE A 62 -28.94 -1.16 -8.70
C ILE A 62 -27.64 -0.90 -7.94
N GLU A 63 -26.53 -1.42 -8.46
CA GLU A 63 -25.21 -1.13 -7.89
C GLU A 63 -24.76 0.31 -8.25
N PRO A 64 -24.37 1.14 -7.26
CA PRO A 64 -23.86 2.47 -7.53
C PRO A 64 -22.49 2.47 -8.23
N ASP A 65 -22.24 3.49 -9.04
CA ASP A 65 -20.92 3.86 -9.54
C ASP A 65 -20.14 4.59 -8.43
N TYR A 66 -19.26 3.85 -7.77
CA TYR A 66 -18.38 4.36 -6.71
C TYR A 66 -17.21 5.13 -7.31
N ARG A 67 -17.11 6.42 -7.00
CA ARG A 67 -16.01 7.29 -7.44
C ARG A 67 -15.14 7.72 -6.28
N PRO A 68 -13.84 7.95 -6.51
CA PRO A 68 -13.00 8.58 -5.50
C PRO A 68 -13.46 10.01 -5.21
N ILE A 69 -13.09 10.53 -4.05
CA ILE A 69 -13.29 11.93 -3.69
C ILE A 69 -12.64 12.89 -4.70
N THR A 70 -13.20 14.10 -4.79
CA THR A 70 -12.69 15.15 -5.67
C THR A 70 -11.29 15.62 -5.23
N LYS A 71 -10.50 16.14 -6.18
CA LYS A 71 -9.16 16.70 -5.90
C LYS A 71 -9.17 17.77 -4.80
N LYS A 72 -10.26 18.56 -4.70
CA LYS A 72 -10.43 19.57 -3.65
C LYS A 72 -10.45 18.94 -2.26
N VAL A 73 -11.21 17.86 -2.08
CA VAL A 73 -11.31 17.14 -0.80
C VAL A 73 -10.00 16.41 -0.51
N GLN A 74 -9.35 15.82 -1.52
CA GLN A 74 -8.03 15.20 -1.37
C GLN A 74 -6.99 16.19 -0.84
N ARG A 75 -6.99 17.43 -1.34
CA ARG A 75 -6.09 18.48 -0.86
C ARG A 75 -6.35 18.86 0.59
N ILE A 76 -7.63 19.05 0.98
CA ILE A 76 -8.00 19.38 2.36
C ILE A 76 -7.56 18.26 3.30
N LEU A 77 -7.85 17.00 2.96
CA LEU A 77 -7.35 15.86 3.73
C LEU A 77 -5.82 15.90 3.79
N GLY A 78 -5.16 16.18 2.66
CA GLY A 78 -3.71 16.38 2.50
C GLY A 78 -3.07 17.45 3.39
N GLU A 79 -3.84 18.42 3.86
CA GLU A 79 -3.39 19.48 4.79
C GLU A 79 -3.60 19.09 6.27
N MET A 80 -4.50 18.14 6.57
CA MET A 80 -4.75 17.68 7.94
C MET A 80 -3.56 16.90 8.49
N SER A 81 -3.32 16.97 9.80
CA SER A 81 -2.26 16.15 10.41
C SER A 81 -2.56 14.66 10.27
N TRP A 82 -1.52 13.83 10.29
CA TRP A 82 -1.67 12.36 10.24
C TRP A 82 -2.56 11.79 11.36
N ARG A 83 -2.70 12.52 12.48
CA ARG A 83 -3.58 12.16 13.60
C ARG A 83 -5.05 12.40 13.27
N GLU A 84 -5.36 13.43 12.49
CA GLU A 84 -6.72 13.86 12.16
C GLU A 84 -7.26 13.17 10.90
N ARG A 85 -6.37 12.80 9.96
CA ARG A 85 -6.76 12.21 8.68
C ARG A 85 -7.23 10.75 8.78
N GLY A 86 -6.92 10.06 9.87
CA GLY A 86 -6.87 8.59 9.86
C GLY A 86 -5.77 8.09 8.93
N LYS A 87 -5.36 6.83 9.04
CA LYS A 87 -4.33 6.32 8.11
C LYS A 87 -4.97 6.09 6.74
N ASP A 88 -4.57 6.88 5.74
CA ASP A 88 -4.91 6.65 4.34
C ASP A 88 -4.27 5.34 3.88
N ILE A 89 -5.05 4.52 3.20
CA ILE A 89 -4.62 3.17 2.80
C ILE A 89 -3.69 3.23 1.61
N SER A 90 -3.82 4.24 0.76
CA SER A 90 -2.91 4.42 -0.37
C SER A 90 -1.48 4.64 0.12
N GLU A 91 -1.31 5.48 1.14
CA GLU A 91 -0.02 5.72 1.79
C GLU A 91 0.50 4.48 2.53
N LEU A 92 -0.39 3.74 3.22
CA LEU A 92 -0.02 2.49 3.89
C LEU A 92 0.39 1.38 2.91
N GLU A 93 -0.35 1.21 1.81
CA GLU A 93 -0.03 0.25 0.76
C GLU A 93 1.29 0.60 0.09
N ALA A 94 1.50 1.89 -0.24
CA ALA A 94 2.75 2.37 -0.80
C ALA A 94 3.93 2.14 0.16
N ALA A 95 3.76 2.42 1.45
CA ALA A 95 4.78 2.17 2.47
C ALA A 95 5.09 0.67 2.61
N ARG A 96 4.06 -0.19 2.64
CA ARG A 96 4.24 -1.66 2.66
C ARG A 96 4.98 -2.15 1.43
N GLN A 97 4.63 -1.66 0.25
CA GLN A 97 5.27 -2.05 -1.00
C GLN A 97 6.73 -1.60 -1.03
N ARG A 98 7.03 -0.40 -0.52
CA ARG A 98 8.41 0.08 -0.38
C ARG A 98 9.22 -0.73 0.62
N ILE A 99 8.63 -1.10 1.77
CA ILE A 99 9.28 -1.97 2.76
C ILE A 99 9.58 -3.33 2.12
N ALA A 100 8.62 -3.95 1.43
CA ALA A 100 8.83 -5.22 0.74
C ALA A 100 9.91 -5.14 -0.35
N GLU A 101 9.95 -4.04 -1.11
CA GLU A 101 11.03 -3.79 -2.09
C GLU A 101 12.40 -3.72 -1.40
N LEU A 102 12.49 -3.01 -0.27
CA LEU A 102 13.74 -2.88 0.49
C LEU A 102 14.15 -4.22 1.13
N GLU A 103 13.20 -4.98 1.69
CA GLU A 103 13.42 -6.31 2.27
C GLU A 103 13.78 -7.39 1.21
N ALA A 104 13.47 -7.13 -0.06
CA ALA A 104 13.86 -7.98 -1.19
C ALA A 104 15.27 -7.67 -1.71
N ARG A 105 15.86 -6.52 -1.35
CA ARG A 105 17.24 -6.20 -1.75
C ARG A 105 18.22 -7.12 -1.03
N ALA A 106 19.17 -7.63 -1.79
CA ALA A 106 20.25 -8.46 -1.30
C ALA A 106 21.59 -7.83 -1.70
N VAL A 107 22.56 -7.87 -0.78
CA VAL A 107 23.93 -7.43 -1.01
C VAL A 107 24.59 -8.40 -1.99
N ASN A 108 25.23 -7.86 -3.03
CA ASN A 108 26.01 -8.67 -3.94
C ASN A 108 27.42 -8.85 -3.39
N LEU A 109 27.69 -10.00 -2.77
CA LEU A 109 29.01 -10.34 -2.25
C LEU A 109 29.41 -11.74 -2.74
N PRO A 110 30.08 -11.86 -3.90
CA PRO A 110 30.33 -13.14 -4.52
C PRO A 110 31.31 -13.98 -3.70
N LYS A 111 30.99 -15.26 -3.51
CA LYS A 111 31.94 -16.24 -2.96
C LYS A 111 32.82 -16.78 -4.10
N ARG A 112 34.13 -16.64 -3.94
CA ARG A 112 35.14 -17.16 -4.87
C ARG A 112 36.06 -18.12 -4.14
N SER A 113 36.53 -19.14 -4.85
CA SER A 113 37.58 -20.04 -4.37
C SER A 113 38.93 -19.34 -4.34
N VAL A 114 39.85 -19.84 -3.50
CA VAL A 114 41.24 -19.36 -3.43
C VAL A 114 41.89 -19.41 -4.81
N GLY A 115 41.66 -20.49 -5.58
CA GLY A 115 42.17 -20.62 -6.94
C GLY A 115 41.67 -19.52 -7.87
N GLU A 116 40.37 -19.20 -7.86
CA GLU A 116 39.82 -18.09 -8.66
C GLU A 116 40.41 -16.74 -8.26
N VAL A 117 40.58 -16.50 -6.95
CA VAL A 117 41.17 -15.26 -6.46
C VAL A 117 42.65 -15.16 -6.87
N MET A 118 43.41 -16.25 -6.77
CA MET A 118 44.79 -16.32 -7.26
C MET A 118 44.89 -15.93 -8.74
N HIS A 119 43.99 -16.40 -9.60
CA HIS A 119 43.98 -16.01 -11.01
C HIS A 119 43.72 -14.51 -11.22
N LEU A 120 42.98 -13.87 -10.30
CA LEU A 120 42.65 -12.44 -10.35
C LEU A 120 43.71 -11.55 -9.70
N SER A 121 44.49 -12.09 -8.77
CA SER A 121 45.40 -11.34 -7.90
C SER A 121 46.88 -11.60 -8.18
N GLY A 122 47.22 -12.17 -9.35
CA GLY A 122 48.61 -12.44 -9.73
C GLY A 122 49.24 -13.63 -9.00
N PHE A 123 48.45 -14.67 -8.71
CA PHE A 123 48.85 -15.96 -8.14
C PHE A 123 49.48 -15.95 -6.74
N SER A 124 49.31 -14.86 -5.98
CA SER A 124 49.65 -14.85 -4.54
C SER A 124 48.64 -15.67 -3.74
N ARG A 125 49.11 -16.77 -3.14
CA ARG A 125 48.28 -17.65 -2.31
C ARG A 125 47.88 -16.99 -0.99
N ASP A 126 48.84 -16.41 -0.27
CA ASP A 126 48.59 -15.77 1.03
C ASP A 126 47.57 -14.62 0.91
N TYR A 127 47.67 -13.84 -0.17
CA TYR A 127 46.67 -12.81 -0.47
C TYR A 127 45.29 -13.41 -0.75
N ALA A 128 45.23 -14.47 -1.56
CA ALA A 128 43.96 -15.09 -1.94
C ALA A 128 43.24 -15.74 -0.75
N GLU A 129 43.98 -16.42 0.12
CA GLU A 129 43.45 -16.98 1.37
C GLU A 129 42.95 -15.88 2.31
N GLY A 130 43.71 -14.79 2.47
CA GLY A 130 43.29 -13.63 3.26
C GLY A 130 42.04 -12.94 2.72
N TRP A 131 41.92 -12.81 1.39
CA TRP A 131 40.72 -12.25 0.74
C TRP A 131 39.50 -13.14 0.98
N CYS A 132 39.63 -14.46 0.79
CA CYS A 132 38.53 -15.40 1.04
C CYS A 132 38.08 -15.38 2.50
N ALA A 133 39.03 -15.37 3.45
CA ALA A 133 38.72 -15.27 4.88
C ALA A 133 38.03 -13.95 5.24
N GLY A 134 38.50 -12.83 4.69
CA GLY A 134 37.87 -11.52 4.86
C GLY A 134 36.45 -11.47 4.28
N ASN A 135 36.24 -12.08 3.11
CA ASN A 135 34.93 -12.16 2.46
C ASN A 135 33.94 -13.02 3.26
N ASP A 136 34.41 -14.14 3.82
CA ASP A 136 33.59 -15.00 4.70
C ASP A 136 33.22 -14.28 6.01
N ASN A 137 34.15 -13.52 6.59
CA ASN A 137 33.88 -12.69 7.77
C ASN A 137 32.86 -11.58 7.46
N ALA A 138 33.02 -10.88 6.32
CA ALA A 138 32.08 -9.86 5.90
C ALA A 138 30.67 -10.44 5.66
N MET A 139 30.56 -11.61 5.03
CA MET A 139 29.27 -12.31 4.88
C MET A 139 28.67 -12.69 6.24
N HIS A 140 29.48 -13.12 7.21
CA HIS A 140 29.00 -13.43 8.56
C HIS A 140 28.40 -12.21 9.26
N GLU A 141 29.10 -11.08 9.23
CA GLU A 141 28.62 -9.83 9.85
C GLU A 141 27.35 -9.28 9.17
N ILE A 142 27.29 -9.34 7.84
CA ILE A 142 26.10 -8.93 7.07
C ILE A 142 24.88 -9.78 7.47
N ARG A 143 25.08 -11.10 7.65
CA ARG A 143 24.04 -12.01 8.12
C ARG A 143 23.64 -11.76 9.58
N ALA A 144 24.61 -11.49 10.46
CA ALA A 144 24.34 -11.16 11.85
C ALA A 144 23.49 -9.87 11.97
N ALA A 145 23.64 -8.94 11.03
CA ALA A 145 22.80 -7.76 10.90
C ALA A 145 21.41 -8.01 10.25
N GLY A 146 21.10 -9.24 9.84
CA GLY A 146 19.82 -9.62 9.23
C GLY A 146 19.65 -9.20 7.76
N ILE A 147 20.75 -8.91 7.05
CA ILE A 147 20.73 -8.48 5.65
C ILE A 147 20.97 -9.69 4.74
N LYS A 148 20.20 -9.79 3.64
CA LYS A 148 20.33 -10.88 2.66
C LYS A 148 21.56 -10.69 1.76
N VAL A 149 22.22 -11.79 1.38
CA VAL A 149 23.31 -11.82 0.39
C VAL A 149 22.85 -12.57 -0.87
N LYS A 150 23.19 -12.08 -2.06
CA LYS A 150 22.81 -12.72 -3.33
C LYS A 150 23.53 -14.05 -3.52
N GLY A 151 22.81 -15.06 -4.02
CA GLY A 151 23.37 -16.37 -4.33
C GLY A 151 23.31 -17.38 -3.16
N GLU A 152 22.64 -17.00 -2.07
CA GLU A 152 21.99 -17.96 -1.16
C GLU A 152 20.74 -18.58 -1.78
#